data_AF-A0AAV6H0T7-F1
#
_entry.id   AF-A0AAV6H0T7-F1
#
_cell.length_a   1.000
_cell.length_b   1.000
_cell.length_c   1.000
_cell.angle_alpha   90.00
_cell.angle_beta   90.00
_cell.angle_gamma   90.00
#
_symmetry.space_group_name_H-M   'P 1'
#
loop_
_entity.id
_entity.type
_entity.pdbx_description
1 polymer ?
#
loop_
_entity_poly.entity_id
_entity_poly.type
_entity_poly.pdbx_seq_one_letter_code
_entity_poly.pdbx_strand_id
1 'polypeptide(L)'
;MAGGRGRGMAAFSFRVENLGITRGNMPDGRKGPNPLYPMMEYKPVALELSQSDDYMLALKQEIRGTMRKLPCYLKANVAKSEVEKYKDKYVRESQKIEDEEWTPDWERLPKELMPKKNLAKKKSVSKKKPRTLTSLEKDGLLSKLSELEKTDNVNADEEKEEEKEEKKKGEDDAEDGEEIEGEEYDDEDLEEENDYIASYFEDGDDFGAGSDDNMDGEATY
;
A
#
# COMPACT_ATOMS: atom_id res chain seq x y z
N MET A 1 13.53 11.58 79.72
CA MET A 1 13.27 10.12 79.73
C MET A 1 11.96 9.87 79.02
N ALA A 2 11.99 9.30 77.81
CA ALA A 2 10.79 8.82 77.12
C ALA A 2 11.05 7.37 76.72
N GLY A 3 10.60 6.43 77.57
CA GLY A 3 10.67 5.00 77.31
C GLY A 3 9.60 4.60 76.31
N GLY A 4 9.95 4.55 75.03
CA GLY A 4 9.11 4.01 73.98
C GLY A 4 9.01 2.48 74.10
N ARG A 5 7.82 1.99 74.50
CA ARG A 5 7.49 0.56 74.55
C ARG A 5 7.43 0.01 73.13
N GLY A 6 8.45 -0.77 72.73
CA GLY A 6 8.50 -1.45 71.44
C GLY A 6 7.28 -2.37 71.25
N ARG A 7 6.57 -2.18 70.14
CA ARG A 7 5.53 -3.11 69.68
C ARG A 7 6.20 -4.45 69.34
N GLY A 8 5.76 -5.53 69.99
CA GLY A 8 6.26 -6.88 69.73
C GLY A 8 6.00 -7.31 68.28
N MET A 9 6.92 -8.12 67.73
CA MET A 9 6.76 -8.76 66.41
C MET A 9 5.44 -9.55 66.39
N ALA A 10 4.64 -9.37 65.33
CA ALA A 10 3.44 -10.18 65.12
C ALA A 10 3.84 -11.66 65.00
N ALA A 11 3.15 -12.53 65.76
CA ALA A 11 3.38 -13.97 65.70
C ALA A 11 2.86 -14.54 64.38
N PHE A 12 3.67 -15.40 63.74
CA PHE A 12 3.23 -16.17 62.58
C PHE A 12 2.26 -17.29 63.03
N SER A 13 1.39 -17.74 62.12
CA SER A 13 0.47 -18.85 62.39
C SER A 13 1.16 -20.20 62.62
N PHE A 14 2.44 -20.31 62.25
CA PHE A 14 3.30 -21.47 62.47
C PHE A 14 4.44 -21.14 63.45
N ARG A 15 4.99 -22.17 64.10
CA ARG A 15 6.14 -22.04 65.02
C ARG A 15 7.43 -21.80 64.23
N VAL A 16 7.95 -20.57 64.32
CA VAL A 16 9.19 -20.13 63.66
C VAL A 16 10.44 -20.88 64.18
N GLU A 17 10.40 -21.36 65.42
CA GLU A 17 11.49 -22.15 66.05
C GLU A 17 11.74 -23.47 65.32
N ASN A 18 10.71 -24.09 64.75
CA ASN A 18 10.85 -25.34 63.98
C ASN A 18 11.62 -25.13 62.66
N LEU A 19 11.71 -23.89 62.19
CA LEU A 19 12.49 -23.51 61.01
C LEU A 19 13.92 -23.11 61.37
N GLY A 20 14.31 -23.22 62.65
CA GLY A 20 15.63 -22.83 63.14
C GLY A 20 15.86 -21.32 63.25
N ILE A 21 14.81 -20.51 63.06
CA ILE A 21 14.89 -19.05 63.20
C ILE A 21 14.61 -18.69 64.66
N THR A 22 15.64 -18.21 65.36
CA THR A 22 15.53 -17.77 66.75
C THR A 22 15.16 -16.29 66.83
N ARG A 23 14.61 -15.88 67.99
CA ARG A 23 14.26 -14.48 68.25
C ARG A 23 15.51 -13.59 68.15
N GLY A 24 15.58 -12.78 67.10
CA GLY A 24 16.73 -11.89 66.82
C GLY A 24 17.52 -12.25 65.56
N ASN A 25 17.28 -13.42 64.95
CA ASN A 25 17.92 -13.84 63.69
C ASN A 25 16.91 -13.90 62.53
N MET A 26 16.03 -12.91 62.43
CA MET A 26 15.07 -12.81 61.32
C MET A 26 15.79 -12.19 60.11
N PRO A 27 15.70 -12.78 58.90
CA PRO A 27 16.29 -12.17 57.72
C PRO A 27 15.67 -10.80 57.45
N ASP A 28 16.48 -9.88 56.93
CA ASP A 28 16.02 -8.55 56.56
C ASP A 28 14.90 -8.64 55.52
N GLY A 29 13.87 -7.82 55.71
CA GLY A 29 12.78 -7.68 54.74
C GLY A 29 13.32 -7.14 53.42
N ARG A 30 12.99 -7.79 52.31
CA ARG A 30 13.33 -7.29 50.96
C ARG A 30 12.68 -5.93 50.74
N LYS A 31 13.46 -4.95 50.28
CA LYS A 31 13.03 -3.54 50.08
C LYS A 31 12.28 -3.30 48.75
N GLY A 32 12.14 -4.32 47.91
CA GLY A 32 11.49 -4.21 46.61
C GLY A 32 11.69 -5.45 45.75
N PRO A 33 11.11 -5.48 44.54
CA PRO A 33 11.37 -6.54 43.57
C PRO A 33 12.84 -6.53 43.14
N ASN A 34 13.36 -7.71 42.76
CA ASN A 34 14.68 -7.79 42.15
C ASN A 34 14.68 -7.04 40.81
N PRO A 35 15.81 -6.45 40.40
CA PRO A 35 15.93 -5.85 39.08
C PRO A 35 15.72 -6.89 37.98
N LEU A 36 15.13 -6.48 36.84
CA LEU A 36 14.92 -7.36 35.68
C LEU A 36 16.24 -7.92 35.13
N TYR A 37 17.32 -7.13 35.23
CA TYR A 37 18.66 -7.50 34.81
C TYR A 37 19.62 -7.40 35.99
N PRO A 38 19.93 -8.52 36.68
CA PRO A 38 20.95 -8.53 37.72
C PRO A 38 22.34 -8.32 37.11
N MET A 39 23.26 -7.73 37.87
CA MET A 39 24.65 -7.55 37.44
C MET A 39 25.32 -8.93 37.32
N MET A 40 25.86 -9.24 36.14
CA MET A 40 26.59 -10.48 35.91
C MET A 40 28.08 -10.29 36.23
N GLU A 41 28.69 -11.30 36.84
CA GLU A 41 30.12 -11.28 37.18
C GLU A 41 31.02 -11.44 35.95
N TYR A 42 30.54 -12.16 34.93
CA TYR A 42 31.31 -12.49 33.72
C TYR A 42 30.63 -11.97 32.46
N LYS A 43 31.46 -11.57 31.49
CA LYS A 43 31.03 -11.18 30.14
C LYS A 43 31.33 -12.30 29.15
N PRO A 44 30.55 -12.42 28.05
CA PRO A 44 30.85 -13.36 26.99
C PRO A 44 32.19 -13.03 26.32
N VAL A 45 32.82 -14.06 25.76
CA VAL A 45 34.10 -13.94 25.02
C VAL A 45 33.89 -13.11 23.75
N ALA A 46 34.84 -12.23 23.44
CA ALA A 46 34.83 -11.45 22.21
C ALA A 46 35.00 -12.37 20.98
N LEU A 47 34.31 -12.03 19.89
CA LEU A 47 34.44 -12.76 18.63
C LEU A 47 35.65 -12.22 17.86
N GLU A 48 36.62 -13.09 17.59
CA GLU A 48 37.73 -12.80 16.68
C GLU A 48 37.26 -13.03 15.24
N LEU A 49 37.39 -12.02 14.39
CA LEU A 49 37.00 -12.10 12.98
C LEU A 49 38.23 -12.50 12.15
N SER A 50 38.29 -13.76 11.76
CA SER A 50 39.24 -14.20 10.74
C SER A 50 38.70 -13.90 9.34
N GLN A 51 39.57 -13.86 8.33
CA GLN A 51 39.16 -13.67 6.93
C GLN A 51 38.14 -14.74 6.47
N SER A 52 38.26 -15.98 6.96
CA SER A 52 37.27 -17.04 6.68
C SER A 52 35.92 -16.79 7.35
N ASP A 53 35.90 -16.19 8.53
CA ASP A 53 34.66 -15.86 9.24
C ASP A 53 33.94 -14.70 8.58
N ASP A 54 34.68 -13.70 8.09
CA ASP A 54 34.14 -12.58 7.31
C ASP A 54 33.51 -13.08 5.99
N TYR A 55 34.18 -14.00 5.30
CA TYR A 55 33.62 -14.63 4.10
C TYR A 55 32.33 -15.38 4.42
N MET A 56 32.31 -16.17 5.49
CA MET A 56 31.12 -16.91 5.91
C MET A 56 29.97 -15.97 6.33
N LEU A 57 30.29 -14.85 6.97
CA LEU A 57 29.34 -13.82 7.34
C LEU A 57 28.72 -13.17 6.09
N ALA A 58 29.54 -12.80 5.10
CA ALA A 58 29.07 -12.28 3.82
C ALA A 58 28.17 -13.29 3.12
N LEU A 59 28.61 -14.54 3.00
CA LEU A 59 27.82 -15.62 2.40
C LEU A 59 26.47 -15.82 3.11
N LYS A 60 26.46 -15.78 4.44
CA LYS A 60 25.22 -15.87 5.24
C LYS A 60 24.24 -14.73 4.91
N GLN A 61 24.75 -13.52 4.69
CA GLN A 61 23.92 -12.36 4.31
C GLN A 61 23.36 -12.52 2.89
N GLU A 62 24.19 -12.98 1.95
CA GLU A 62 23.77 -13.27 0.57
C GLU A 62 22.71 -14.37 0.52
N ILE A 63 22.89 -15.46 1.26
CA ILE A 63 21.91 -16.55 1.35
C ILE A 63 20.56 -16.00 1.85
N ARG A 64 20.57 -15.11 2.86
CA ARG A 64 19.33 -14.47 3.33
C ARG A 64 18.66 -13.65 2.22
N GLY A 65 19.44 -12.93 1.43
CA GLY A 65 18.93 -12.13 0.31
C GLY A 65 18.37 -12.99 -0.82
N THR A 66 19.09 -14.03 -1.22
CA THR A 66 18.69 -14.97 -2.28
C THR A 66 17.47 -15.78 -1.86
N MET A 67 17.43 -16.30 -0.63
CA MET A 67 16.28 -17.07 -0.13
C MET A 67 14.97 -16.27 -0.14
N ARG A 68 15.00 -14.96 0.11
CA ARG A 68 13.80 -14.11 0.03
C ARG A 68 13.28 -13.87 -1.39
N LYS A 69 14.15 -14.02 -2.40
CA LYS A 69 13.79 -13.88 -3.82
C LYS A 69 13.31 -15.19 -4.43
N LEU A 70 13.63 -16.33 -3.82
CA LEU A 70 13.21 -17.64 -4.31
C LEU A 70 11.69 -17.83 -4.16
N PRO A 71 11.04 -18.60 -5.07
CA PRO A 71 9.62 -18.91 -4.99
C PRO A 71 9.18 -19.65 -3.72
N CYS A 72 10.13 -20.30 -3.02
CA CYS A 72 9.86 -20.95 -1.74
C CYS A 72 9.61 -19.97 -0.59
N TYR A 73 9.90 -18.67 -0.76
CA TYR A 73 9.61 -17.64 0.23
C TYR A 73 8.15 -17.16 0.09
N LEU A 74 7.25 -17.87 0.77
CA LEU A 74 5.83 -17.53 0.79
C LEU A 74 5.59 -16.23 1.57
N LYS A 75 5.16 -15.18 0.86
CA LYS A 75 4.76 -13.89 1.47
C LYS A 75 3.38 -14.04 2.10
N ALA A 76 3.19 -13.39 3.26
CA ALA A 76 1.86 -13.33 3.88
C ALA A 76 0.88 -12.61 2.94
N ASN A 77 -0.31 -13.19 2.77
CA ASN A 77 -1.36 -12.56 1.96
C ASN A 77 -1.89 -11.32 2.70
N VAL A 78 -1.60 -10.14 2.15
CA VAL A 78 -2.07 -8.87 2.70
C VAL A 78 -3.54 -8.70 2.34
N ALA A 79 -4.37 -8.33 3.32
CA ALA A 79 -5.76 -8.01 3.07
C ALA A 79 -5.85 -6.89 2.02
N LYS A 80 -6.82 -7.01 1.10
CA LYS A 80 -7.07 -5.97 0.11
C LYS A 80 -7.36 -4.65 0.83
N SER A 81 -6.77 -3.56 0.35
CA SER A 81 -7.13 -2.23 0.82
C SER A 81 -8.61 -1.97 0.58
N GLU A 82 -9.23 -1.17 1.45
CA GLU A 82 -10.64 -0.79 1.36
C GLU A 82 -10.94 -0.08 0.03
N VAL A 83 -9.99 0.72 -0.45
CA VAL A 83 -10.07 1.41 -1.74
C VAL A 83 -9.28 0.63 -2.78
N GLU A 84 -9.92 0.30 -3.89
CA GLU A 84 -9.28 -0.32 -5.05
C GLU A 84 -8.50 0.75 -5.82
N LYS A 85 -7.20 0.52 -6.05
CA LYS A 85 -6.35 1.42 -6.84
C LYS A 85 -6.06 0.78 -8.18
N TYR A 86 -6.06 1.57 -9.26
CA TYR A 86 -5.76 1.05 -10.60
C TYR A 86 -4.39 0.36 -10.68
N LYS A 87 -3.38 0.88 -9.95
CA LYS A 87 -2.05 0.27 -9.84
C LYS A 87 -2.06 -1.18 -9.32
N ASP A 88 -3.08 -1.56 -8.55
CA ASP A 88 -3.21 -2.91 -8.00
C ASP A 88 -3.47 -3.95 -9.10
N LYS A 89 -3.86 -3.53 -10.31
CA LYS A 89 -3.97 -4.41 -11.48
C LYS A 89 -2.60 -4.95 -11.87
N TYR A 90 -1.62 -4.07 -12.04
CA TYR A 90 -0.25 -4.43 -12.46
C TYR A 90 0.48 -5.24 -11.37
N VAL A 91 0.29 -4.88 -10.09
CA VAL A 91 0.87 -5.63 -8.97
C VAL A 91 0.30 -7.06 -8.89
N ARG A 92 -1.01 -7.22 -9.14
CA ARG A 92 -1.62 -8.55 -9.20
C ARG A 92 -1.15 -9.37 -10.40
N GLU A 93 -0.88 -8.71 -11.52
CA GLU A 93 -0.37 -9.37 -12.72
C GLU A 93 1.06 -9.87 -12.52
N SER A 94 1.94 -9.05 -11.93
CA SER A 94 3.30 -9.50 -11.59
C SER A 94 3.32 -10.65 -10.59
N GLN A 95 2.48 -10.61 -9.56
CA GLN A 95 2.37 -11.70 -8.59
C GLN A 95 1.91 -13.02 -9.21
N LYS A 96 0.97 -12.98 -10.17
CA LYS A 96 0.54 -14.19 -10.87
C LYS A 96 1.67 -14.82 -11.69
N ILE A 97 2.49 -13.99 -12.31
CA ILE A 97 3.65 -14.46 -13.09
C ILE A 97 4.65 -15.15 -12.15
N GLU A 98 4.95 -14.54 -10.99
CA GLU A 98 5.81 -15.16 -9.96
C GLU A 98 5.25 -16.51 -9.46
N ASP A 99 3.93 -16.59 -9.25
CA ASP A 99 3.26 -17.83 -8.77
C ASP A 99 3.26 -18.95 -9.82
N GLU A 100 3.25 -18.61 -11.12
CA GLU A 100 3.27 -19.59 -12.22
C GLU A 100 4.69 -20.10 -12.53
N GLU A 101 5.71 -19.36 -12.15
CA GLU A 101 7.12 -19.69 -12.43
C GLU A 101 7.59 -20.97 -11.72
N TRP A 102 6.98 -21.31 -10.58
CA TRP A 102 7.36 -22.50 -9.81
C TRP A 102 6.16 -23.37 -9.44
N THR A 103 6.15 -24.60 -9.95
CA THR A 103 5.18 -25.63 -9.58
C THR A 103 5.91 -26.87 -9.05
N PRO A 104 5.49 -27.43 -7.90
CA PRO A 104 6.11 -28.63 -7.38
C PRO A 104 5.65 -29.87 -8.14
N ASP A 105 6.43 -30.94 -8.05
CA ASP A 105 6.07 -32.25 -8.59
C ASP A 105 4.93 -32.89 -7.77
N TRP A 106 3.74 -32.95 -8.39
CA TRP A 106 2.53 -33.50 -7.79
C TRP A 106 2.47 -35.02 -7.78
N GLU A 107 3.37 -35.72 -8.47
CA GLU A 107 3.46 -37.18 -8.38
C GLU A 107 4.04 -37.62 -7.04
N ARG A 108 4.96 -36.81 -6.50
CA ARG A 108 5.60 -37.07 -5.20
C ARG A 108 4.82 -36.52 -4.01
N LEU A 109 4.03 -35.47 -4.20
CA LEU A 109 3.23 -34.84 -3.15
C LEU A 109 1.83 -35.46 -3.06
N PRO A 110 1.22 -35.53 -1.85
CA PRO A 110 -0.15 -35.99 -1.73
C PRO A 110 -1.11 -35.02 -2.44
N LYS A 111 -2.14 -35.59 -3.10
CA LYS A 111 -3.16 -34.84 -3.86
C LYS A 111 -3.97 -33.84 -3.00
N GLU A 112 -3.91 -33.96 -1.69
CA GLU A 112 -4.58 -33.05 -0.74
C GLU A 112 -3.94 -31.65 -0.71
N LEU A 113 -2.65 -31.56 -1.02
CA LEU A 113 -1.92 -30.29 -1.04
C LEU A 113 -2.06 -29.54 -2.37
N MET A 114 -2.66 -30.16 -3.39
CA MET A 114 -2.86 -29.53 -4.69
C MET A 114 -3.80 -28.32 -4.56
N PRO A 115 -3.38 -27.11 -4.96
CA PRO A 115 -4.24 -25.93 -4.99
C PRO A 115 -5.48 -26.20 -5.84
N LYS A 116 -6.64 -26.28 -5.20
CA LYS A 116 -7.90 -26.41 -5.91
C LYS A 116 -8.24 -25.04 -6.48
N LYS A 117 -8.24 -24.91 -7.80
CA LYS A 117 -8.87 -23.77 -8.47
C LYS A 117 -10.34 -23.81 -8.09
N ASN A 118 -10.73 -23.03 -7.08
CA ASN A 118 -12.12 -22.72 -6.82
C ASN A 118 -12.58 -21.90 -8.02
N LEU A 119 -12.93 -22.59 -9.10
CA LEU A 119 -13.79 -22.04 -10.14
C LEU A 119 -14.98 -21.56 -9.35
N ALA A 120 -15.09 -20.24 -9.17
CA ALA A 120 -16.29 -19.64 -8.63
C ALA A 120 -17.40 -20.27 -9.46
N LYS A 121 -18.18 -21.17 -8.85
CA LYS A 121 -19.36 -21.72 -9.49
C LYS A 121 -20.07 -20.47 -9.95
N LYS A 122 -20.10 -20.21 -11.26
CA LYS A 122 -20.85 -19.10 -11.82
C LYS A 122 -22.19 -19.31 -11.16
N LYS A 123 -22.56 -18.46 -10.18
CA LYS A 123 -23.94 -18.41 -9.73
C LYS A 123 -24.63 -18.27 -11.06
N SER A 124 -25.37 -19.30 -11.46
CA SER A 124 -26.24 -19.19 -12.60
C SER A 124 -27.08 -17.99 -12.19
N VAL A 125 -26.73 -16.81 -12.70
CA VAL A 125 -27.61 -15.67 -12.71
C VAL A 125 -28.76 -16.30 -13.45
N SER A 126 -29.77 -16.73 -12.69
CA SER A 126 -31.05 -17.10 -13.23
C SER A 126 -31.32 -15.95 -14.15
N LYS A 127 -31.17 -16.16 -15.46
CA LYS A 127 -31.35 -15.14 -16.46
C LYS A 127 -32.75 -14.66 -16.18
N LYS A 128 -32.91 -13.56 -15.44
CA LYS A 128 -34.19 -12.91 -15.29
C LYS A 128 -34.44 -12.49 -16.73
N LYS A 129 -35.28 -13.28 -17.40
CA LYS A 129 -35.66 -12.99 -18.78
C LYS A 129 -36.03 -11.51 -18.79
N PRO A 130 -35.49 -10.71 -19.72
CA PRO A 130 -35.91 -9.31 -19.81
C PRO A 130 -37.44 -9.31 -19.84
N ARG A 131 -38.02 -8.46 -19.00
CA ARG A 131 -39.48 -8.37 -18.84
C ARG A 131 -40.03 -8.10 -20.24
N THR A 132 -40.66 -9.10 -20.84
CA THR A 132 -41.28 -8.94 -22.17
C THR A 132 -42.46 -8.02 -21.98
N LEU A 133 -42.30 -6.76 -22.41
CA LEU A 133 -43.39 -5.79 -22.41
C LEU A 133 -44.56 -6.37 -23.21
N THR A 134 -45.76 -6.29 -22.64
CA THR A 134 -47.00 -6.63 -23.32
C THR A 134 -47.22 -5.69 -24.49
N SER A 135 -48.02 -6.08 -25.51
CA SER A 135 -48.26 -5.22 -26.69
C SER A 135 -48.75 -3.83 -26.30
N LEU A 136 -49.64 -3.77 -25.30
CA LEU A 136 -50.20 -2.51 -24.78
C LEU A 136 -49.14 -1.59 -24.16
N GLU A 137 -48.14 -2.16 -23.47
CA GLU A 137 -47.03 -1.38 -22.90
C GLU A 137 -46.09 -0.86 -23.99
N LYS A 138 -45.91 -1.61 -25.08
CA LYS A 138 -45.10 -1.17 -26.24
C LYS A 138 -45.79 -0.04 -27.00
N ASP A 139 -47.10 -0.15 -27.21
CA ASP A 139 -47.88 0.88 -27.89
C ASP A 139 -47.89 2.17 -27.07
N GLY A 140 -48.06 2.08 -25.75
CA GLY A 140 -47.96 3.23 -24.85
C GLY A 140 -46.57 3.90 -24.83
N LEU A 141 -45.49 3.11 -24.93
CA LEU A 141 -44.12 3.64 -25.06
C LEU A 141 -43.88 4.30 -26.43
N LEU A 142 -44.40 3.71 -27.52
CA LEU A 142 -44.31 4.28 -28.87
C LEU A 142 -45.07 5.61 -28.97
N SER A 143 -46.27 5.70 -28.38
CA SER A 143 -47.01 6.96 -28.32
C SER A 143 -46.23 8.03 -27.55
N LYS A 144 -45.66 7.66 -26.39
CA LYS A 144 -44.88 8.59 -25.56
C LYS A 144 -43.59 9.07 -26.23
N LEU A 145 -42.90 8.19 -26.98
CA LEU A 145 -41.74 8.55 -27.79
C LEU A 145 -42.14 9.50 -28.94
N SER A 146 -43.27 9.24 -29.60
CA SER A 146 -43.77 10.11 -30.68
C SER A 146 -44.25 11.48 -30.19
N GLU A 147 -44.73 11.59 -28.95
CA GLU A 147 -45.04 12.87 -28.31
C GLU A 147 -43.76 13.65 -28.01
N LEU A 148 -42.74 13.00 -27.45
CA LEU A 148 -41.44 13.61 -27.16
C LEU A 148 -40.74 14.13 -28.42
N GLU A 149 -40.77 13.37 -29.52
CA GLU A 149 -40.20 13.79 -30.80
C GLU A 149 -40.91 15.02 -31.37
N LYS A 150 -42.24 15.13 -31.20
CA LYS A 150 -42.99 16.32 -31.62
C LYS A 150 -42.70 17.52 -30.73
N THR A 151 -42.53 17.33 -29.42
CA THR A 151 -42.18 18.43 -28.51
C THR A 151 -40.75 18.91 -28.68
N ASP A 152 -39.82 18.02 -29.01
CA ASP A 152 -38.43 18.40 -29.32
C ASP A 152 -38.34 19.18 -30.63
N ASN A 153 -39.16 18.85 -31.64
CA ASN A 153 -39.18 19.59 -32.90
C ASN A 153 -39.81 20.98 -32.78
N VAL A 154 -40.76 21.18 -31.85
CA VAL A 154 -41.33 22.51 -31.55
C VAL A 154 -40.33 23.38 -30.79
N ASN A 155 -39.54 22.81 -29.88
CA ASN A 155 -38.48 23.55 -29.18
C ASN A 155 -37.27 23.84 -30.08
N ALA A 156 -37.01 23.01 -31.10
CA ALA A 156 -35.92 23.24 -32.06
C ALA A 156 -36.25 24.26 -33.17
N ASP A 157 -37.52 24.60 -33.38
CA ASP A 157 -37.93 25.62 -34.36
C ASP A 157 -37.87 27.05 -33.78
N GLU A 158 -37.96 27.22 -32.44
CA GLU A 158 -37.76 28.54 -31.79
C GLU A 158 -36.27 28.93 -31.67
N GLU A 159 -35.33 27.99 -31.57
CA GLU A 159 -33.89 28.30 -31.53
C GLU A 159 -33.23 28.44 -32.91
N LYS A 160 -33.90 28.07 -34.00
CA LYS A 160 -33.32 28.08 -35.37
C LYS A 160 -33.65 29.31 -36.23
N GLU A 161 -34.42 30.28 -35.73
CA GLU A 161 -34.66 31.53 -36.45
C GLU A 161 -33.56 32.60 -36.29
N GLU A 162 -32.61 32.48 -35.34
CA GLU A 162 -31.54 33.47 -35.16
C GLU A 162 -30.20 33.15 -35.85
N GLU A 163 -30.01 31.94 -36.40
CA GLU A 163 -28.67 31.53 -36.91
C GLU A 163 -28.68 31.10 -38.39
N LYS A 164 -29.33 31.89 -39.25
CA LYS A 164 -29.29 31.73 -40.72
C LYS A 164 -29.03 33.03 -41.48
N GLU A 165 -27.96 33.72 -41.11
CA GLU A 165 -27.23 34.61 -42.02
C GLU A 165 -25.73 34.30 -41.93
N GLU A 166 -25.25 33.29 -42.66
CA GLU A 166 -24.13 33.44 -43.59
C GLU A 166 -23.73 32.10 -44.26
N LYS A 167 -23.61 32.19 -45.59
CA LYS A 167 -22.74 31.40 -46.49
C LYS A 167 -23.10 29.94 -46.82
N LYS A 168 -23.86 29.85 -47.92
CA LYS A 168 -23.69 28.86 -49.01
C LYS A 168 -22.31 28.95 -49.69
N LYS A 169 -21.78 27.77 -50.07
CA LYS A 169 -21.07 27.36 -51.31
C LYS A 169 -19.90 26.42 -50.96
N GLY A 170 -19.67 25.24 -51.55
CA GLY A 170 -20.29 24.42 -52.59
C GLY A 170 -19.76 22.97 -52.40
N GLU A 171 -20.58 21.93 -52.65
CA GLU A 171 -20.56 21.07 -53.87
C GLU A 171 -19.31 20.17 -53.91
N ASP A 172 -19.41 18.94 -53.37
CA ASP A 172 -19.68 17.65 -54.06
C ASP A 172 -18.63 17.28 -55.13
N ASP A 173 -17.82 16.26 -54.90
CA ASP A 173 -18.02 14.90 -55.45
C ASP A 173 -16.80 13.99 -55.13
N ALA A 174 -17.08 12.69 -55.09
CA ALA A 174 -16.22 11.56 -54.82
C ALA A 174 -15.06 11.37 -55.83
N GLU A 175 -13.96 10.71 -55.42
CA GLU A 175 -13.55 9.39 -55.92
C GLU A 175 -12.24 8.93 -55.23
N ASP A 176 -12.02 7.63 -55.33
CA ASP A 176 -11.06 6.72 -54.70
C ASP A 176 -9.58 6.92 -55.13
N GLY A 177 -8.66 6.55 -54.23
CA GLY A 177 -7.25 6.21 -54.49
C GLY A 177 -6.23 7.35 -54.61
N GLU A 178 -5.33 7.48 -53.63
CA GLU A 178 -3.87 7.41 -53.84
C GLU A 178 -3.07 7.48 -52.51
N GLU A 179 -2.04 6.64 -52.49
CA GLU A 179 -0.86 6.54 -51.62
C GLU A 179 -0.22 7.89 -51.26
N ILE A 180 -0.06 8.18 -49.96
CA ILE A 180 0.84 9.24 -49.47
C ILE A 180 1.80 8.59 -48.47
N GLU A 181 2.93 8.10 -48.99
CA GLU A 181 4.19 8.03 -48.27
C GLU A 181 4.77 9.45 -48.11
N GLY A 182 5.28 9.76 -46.92
CA GLY A 182 6.24 10.85 -46.71
C GLY A 182 5.74 12.00 -45.84
N GLU A 183 6.11 11.97 -44.55
CA GLU A 183 6.90 13.02 -43.88
C GLU A 183 7.10 12.61 -42.42
N GLU A 184 8.25 11.99 -42.14
CA GLU A 184 8.81 11.85 -40.79
C GLU A 184 9.27 13.25 -40.38
N TYR A 185 8.38 14.01 -39.74
CA TYR A 185 8.77 15.20 -38.99
C TYR A 185 9.60 14.72 -37.80
N ASP A 186 10.85 15.16 -37.78
CA ASP A 186 11.81 14.94 -36.70
C ASP A 186 11.33 15.69 -35.45
N ASP A 187 10.53 15.01 -34.62
CA ASP A 187 10.06 15.51 -33.32
C ASP A 187 11.21 15.66 -32.30
N GLU A 188 12.45 15.21 -32.61
CA GLU A 188 13.58 15.29 -31.68
C GLU A 188 14.13 16.71 -31.49
N ASP A 189 13.97 17.62 -32.47
CA ASP A 189 14.49 18.99 -32.37
C ASP A 189 13.62 19.94 -31.51
N LEU A 190 12.37 19.56 -31.19
CA LEU A 190 11.47 20.38 -30.35
C LEU A 190 11.65 20.11 -28.84
N GLU A 191 12.32 19.02 -28.46
CA GLU A 191 12.53 18.67 -27.06
C GLU A 191 13.75 19.38 -26.43
N GLU A 192 14.71 19.86 -27.23
CA GLU A 192 15.93 20.54 -26.72
C GLU A 192 15.73 22.03 -26.37
N GLU A 193 14.71 22.72 -26.91
CA GLU A 193 14.46 24.15 -26.62
C GLU A 193 13.54 24.41 -25.41
N ASN A 194 13.02 23.37 -24.76
CA ASN A 194 12.21 23.55 -23.56
C ASN A 194 13.09 23.69 -22.31
N ASP A 195 13.44 24.94 -21.97
CA ASP A 195 14.07 25.36 -20.70
C ASP A 195 13.25 24.95 -19.43
N TYR A 196 12.07 24.36 -19.62
CA TYR A 196 11.19 23.85 -18.58
C TYR A 196 11.82 22.71 -17.76
N ILE A 197 12.60 21.82 -18.37
CA ILE A 197 13.27 20.73 -17.62
C ILE A 197 14.42 21.28 -16.77
N ALA A 198 15.16 22.27 -17.28
CA ALA A 198 16.30 22.85 -16.59
C ALA A 198 15.90 23.59 -15.31
N SER A 199 14.71 24.18 -15.28
CA SER A 199 14.20 24.98 -14.15
C SER A 199 13.35 24.20 -13.14
N TYR A 200 12.94 22.95 -13.44
CA TYR A 200 12.02 22.20 -12.57
C TYR A 200 12.67 21.63 -11.28
N PHE A 201 13.99 21.43 -11.27
CA PHE A 201 14.75 20.91 -10.12
C PHE A 201 15.70 21.94 -9.49
N GLU A 202 15.71 23.18 -9.98
CA GLU A 202 16.48 24.24 -9.34
C GLU A 202 15.69 24.74 -8.13
N ASP A 203 15.97 24.13 -6.97
CA ASP A 203 15.30 24.33 -5.68
C ASP A 203 15.53 25.74 -5.11
N GLY A 204 15.21 26.83 -5.83
CA GLY A 204 14.99 28.18 -5.29
C GLY A 204 16.07 28.75 -4.34
N ASP A 205 17.29 28.21 -4.34
CA ASP A 205 18.32 28.46 -3.32
C ASP A 205 19.12 29.76 -3.58
N ASP A 206 18.72 30.52 -4.62
CA ASP A 206 19.28 31.85 -4.94
C ASP A 206 18.60 33.01 -4.18
N PHE A 207 17.70 32.72 -3.24
CA PHE A 207 17.12 33.73 -2.34
C PHE A 207 17.74 33.65 -0.94
N GLY A 208 18.99 34.11 -0.77
CA GLY A 208 19.50 34.26 0.59
C GLY A 208 20.95 34.69 0.83
N ALA A 209 21.78 34.94 -0.19
CA ALA A 209 23.14 35.41 0.02
C ALA A 209 23.25 36.95 -0.11
N GLY A 210 22.70 37.68 0.86
CA GLY A 210 23.11 39.08 1.12
C GLY A 210 22.00 40.10 1.34
N SER A 211 21.57 40.25 2.60
CA SER A 211 21.03 41.50 3.18
C SER A 211 20.97 41.28 4.69
N ASP A 212 22.06 41.51 5.41
CA ASP A 212 22.39 42.78 6.07
C ASP A 212 21.44 43.16 7.23
N ASP A 213 22.07 43.36 8.38
CA ASP A 213 21.64 44.10 9.57
C ASP A 213 20.27 43.79 10.22
N ASN A 214 20.31 43.05 11.34
CA ASN A 214 19.85 43.61 12.60
C ASN A 214 20.48 42.92 13.82
N MET A 215 21.37 43.69 14.46
CA MET A 215 21.79 43.61 15.86
C MET A 215 20.62 43.32 16.82
N ASP A 216 20.85 42.51 17.85
CA ASP A 216 20.86 42.97 19.26
C ASP A 216 20.63 41.80 20.27
N GLY A 217 21.40 41.81 21.35
CA GLY A 217 20.86 41.49 22.67
C GLY A 217 21.03 40.08 23.24
N GLU A 218 22.21 39.82 23.78
CA GLU A 218 22.41 39.13 25.06
C GLU A 218 21.18 39.18 26.01
N ALA A 219 20.66 38.01 26.42
CA ALA A 219 19.85 37.90 27.65
C ALA A 219 19.93 36.48 28.24
N THR A 220 20.59 36.43 29.39
CA THR A 220 20.53 35.43 30.46
C THR A 220 19.12 34.93 30.79
N TYR A 221 18.99 33.63 31.05
CA TYR A 221 18.29 33.11 32.24
C TYR A 221 18.91 31.78 32.70
#